data_AF-A0A4V3P0E3-F1
#
_entry.id   AF-A0A4V3P0E3-F1
#
_cell.length_a   1.000
_cell.length_b   1.000
_cell.length_c   1.000
_cell.angle_alpha   90.00
_cell.angle_beta   90.00
_cell.angle_gamma   90.00
#
_symmetry.space_group_name_H-M   'P 1'
#
loop_
_entity.id
_entity.type
_entity.pdbx_description
1 polymer ?
#
loop_
_entity_poly.entity_id
_entity_poly.type
_entity_poly.pdbx_seq_one_letter_code
_entity_poly.pdbx_strand_id
1 'polypeptide(L)'
;MHLYPTNRPALLMIAMLALPLALAGCKDNKPTASTAAAQTVPQGQPSSAKAAPATTQTTEAPAAAAQPTSPAFDAHSSAKKAKGAKGKAAAAPKTSYRAGEDPDFAAAKGWPVKYPAPLPGSILPQKRIVAYYGNPLSKRMGALGEYQKDDMLQRLKREVGKWQAADPSHPVQPALHLIAVVAQGDPGKAGLYRMIMPDKIINDVYSWAKSINAIMFIDIQTGHDNIRNVLPRFEWILKNPDVHLGIDPEFNLIKSGKKPGTKIGTYDAADINYASGYLKELVKKYNIPPKVFIVHRFTRNGVTNAKNIQLRPEVQIVMNMDGWGAPWLKRDSYKDYVVAEPVQFTGFKLFYHNDTKKGDALLTPKEVLLLQPKPLYIQYQ
;
A
#
# COMPACT_ATOMS: atom_id res chain seq x y z
N MET A 1 13.50 -63.67 11.01
CA MET A 1 12.65 -63.59 9.80
C MET A 1 11.52 -64.59 9.95
N HIS A 2 10.26 -64.17 9.85
CA HIS A 2 9.05 -65.01 9.88
C HIS A 2 8.02 -64.46 8.87
N LEU A 3 6.99 -65.24 8.55
CA LEU A 3 6.25 -65.16 7.29
C LEU A 3 4.93 -64.34 7.33
N TYR A 4 4.49 -63.92 6.13
CA TYR A 4 3.13 -63.80 5.55
C TYR A 4 1.87 -64.22 6.36
N PRO A 5 0.62 -63.84 5.93
CA PRO A 5 0.18 -62.86 4.92
C PRO A 5 -0.99 -61.93 5.39
N THR A 6 -1.69 -61.31 4.44
CA THR A 6 -2.83 -60.35 4.52
C THR A 6 -4.18 -60.89 5.04
N ASN A 7 -5.01 -60.03 5.67
CA ASN A 7 -6.46 -59.97 5.38
C ASN A 7 -7.22 -58.71 5.87
N ARG A 8 -8.42 -58.48 5.30
CA ARG A 8 -9.54 -57.56 5.64
C ARG A 8 -10.85 -58.30 5.20
N PRO A 9 -12.08 -58.06 5.71
CA PRO A 9 -12.72 -56.73 5.90
C PRO A 9 -13.81 -56.65 7.04
N ALA A 10 -14.70 -55.63 6.96
CA ALA A 10 -16.07 -55.53 7.55
C ALA A 10 -16.22 -55.44 9.10
N LEU A 11 -17.37 -55.06 9.70
CA LEU A 11 -18.43 -54.05 9.44
C LEU A 11 -19.32 -53.94 10.74
N LEU A 12 -20.30 -53.02 10.80
CA LEU A 12 -21.34 -52.80 11.85
C LEU A 12 -20.89 -52.13 13.18
N MET A 13 -21.77 -51.62 14.06
CA MET A 13 -22.97 -50.73 13.94
C MET A 13 -23.49 -50.38 15.38
N ILE A 14 -24.39 -49.38 15.54
CA ILE A 14 -25.23 -49.12 16.75
C ILE A 14 -24.41 -48.56 17.96
N ALA A 15 -24.89 -47.68 18.86
CA ALA A 15 -26.25 -47.30 19.29
C ALA A 15 -26.54 -45.78 19.41
N MET A 16 -27.83 -45.46 19.61
CA MET A 16 -28.35 -44.13 20.01
C MET A 16 -28.52 -44.01 21.53
N LEU A 17 -28.63 -42.79 22.05
CA LEU A 17 -29.32 -42.44 23.32
C LEU A 17 -29.78 -40.97 23.27
N ALA A 18 -30.90 -40.61 23.94
CA ALA A 18 -31.58 -39.32 23.73
C ALA A 18 -32.47 -38.85 24.91
N LEU A 19 -32.69 -37.52 24.98
CA LEU A 19 -33.66 -36.76 25.82
C LEU A 19 -33.46 -36.83 27.36
N PRO A 20 -34.16 -35.98 28.18
CA PRO A 20 -35.01 -34.80 27.90
C PRO A 20 -34.33 -33.46 28.33
N LEU A 21 -34.80 -32.22 28.11
CA LEU A 21 -36.05 -31.57 27.63
C LEU A 21 -36.96 -30.91 28.71
N ALA A 22 -36.73 -29.60 28.93
CA ALA A 22 -37.66 -28.54 29.44
C ALA A 22 -37.02 -27.15 29.14
N LEU A 23 -37.64 -25.98 28.92
CA LEU A 23 -39.02 -25.42 28.88
C LEU A 23 -39.53 -24.59 30.10
N ALA A 24 -40.17 -23.46 29.76
CA ALA A 24 -40.89 -22.44 30.57
C ALA A 24 -40.06 -21.58 31.56
N GLY A 25 -40.38 -20.29 31.78
CA GLY A 25 -41.41 -19.44 31.19
C GLY A 25 -41.29 -17.95 31.58
N CYS A 26 -42.10 -17.07 30.99
CA CYS A 26 -42.05 -15.60 31.17
C CYS A 26 -43.15 -15.07 32.11
N LYS A 27 -42.93 -13.94 32.81
CA LYS A 27 -43.86 -12.78 32.85
C LYS A 27 -43.34 -11.53 33.58
N ASP A 28 -44.07 -10.45 33.40
CA ASP A 28 -43.75 -9.04 33.70
C ASP A 28 -44.16 -8.56 35.11
N ASN A 29 -43.58 -7.44 35.58
CA ASN A 29 -44.36 -6.29 36.09
C ASN A 29 -43.53 -5.01 36.35
N LYS A 30 -44.24 -3.88 36.61
CA LYS A 30 -43.74 -2.49 36.72
C LYS A 30 -44.74 -1.66 37.60
N PRO A 31 -44.62 -0.31 37.76
CA PRO A 31 -43.68 0.51 38.55
C PRO A 31 -44.30 1.26 39.78
N THR A 32 -43.45 1.84 40.63
CA THR A 32 -43.68 3.08 41.46
C THR A 32 -42.32 3.82 41.58
N ALA A 33 -42.15 5.15 41.46
CA ALA A 33 -42.74 6.32 42.17
C ALA A 33 -42.17 6.48 43.61
N SER A 34 -41.80 7.66 44.15
CA SER A 34 -42.09 9.07 43.77
C SER A 34 -41.12 10.12 44.42
N THR A 35 -41.09 11.38 43.89
CA THR A 35 -40.81 12.71 44.56
C THR A 35 -39.47 12.95 45.33
N ALA A 36 -38.67 14.02 45.09
CA ALA A 36 -38.82 15.50 45.25
C ALA A 36 -38.38 16.03 46.66
N ALA A 37 -38.02 17.30 46.94
CA ALA A 37 -38.04 18.59 46.20
C ALA A 37 -36.79 19.48 46.53
N ALA A 38 -36.88 20.83 46.41
CA ALA A 38 -35.73 21.78 46.49
C ALA A 38 -36.04 23.07 47.31
N GLN A 39 -35.14 24.08 47.25
CA GLN A 39 -35.14 25.42 47.91
C GLN A 39 -34.51 25.44 49.35
N THR A 40 -33.91 26.53 49.88
CA THR A 40 -33.85 27.98 49.52
C THR A 40 -32.51 28.65 49.95
N VAL A 41 -32.35 29.98 49.74
CA VAL A 41 -31.13 30.84 49.89
C VAL A 41 -31.57 32.18 50.53
N PRO A 42 -30.84 32.86 51.49
CA PRO A 42 -29.90 33.96 51.11
C PRO A 42 -28.75 34.41 52.07
N GLN A 43 -27.69 34.96 51.42
CA GLN A 43 -26.81 36.11 51.76
C GLN A 43 -25.93 36.22 53.03
N GLY A 44 -24.65 36.57 52.79
CA GLY A 44 -23.66 37.12 53.74
C GLY A 44 -22.27 37.33 53.07
N GLN A 45 -21.57 38.43 53.35
CA GLN A 45 -20.25 38.84 52.78
C GLN A 45 -19.50 39.76 53.78
N PRO A 46 -18.19 40.16 53.64
CA PRO A 46 -17.28 40.07 52.48
C PRO A 46 -15.82 39.59 52.80
N SER A 47 -14.88 39.81 51.84
CA SER A 47 -13.40 39.71 51.94
C SER A 47 -12.75 38.29 51.96
N SER A 48 -11.59 38.02 51.31
CA SER A 48 -10.77 38.84 50.39
C SER A 48 -9.89 37.98 49.41
N ALA A 49 -9.56 38.58 48.26
CA ALA A 49 -8.37 38.35 47.40
C ALA A 49 -8.00 36.96 46.80
N LYS A 50 -8.33 36.81 45.50
CA LYS A 50 -7.55 36.17 44.40
C LYS A 50 -7.05 34.70 44.54
N ALA A 51 -7.74 33.82 43.80
CA ALA A 51 -7.15 32.67 43.11
C ALA A 51 -7.54 32.69 41.61
N ALA A 52 -6.85 31.93 40.75
CA ALA A 52 -7.01 32.01 39.29
C ALA A 52 -8.20 31.19 38.73
N PRO A 53 -8.80 31.58 37.59
CA PRO A 53 -9.85 30.80 36.94
C PRO A 53 -9.30 29.55 36.24
N ALA A 54 -10.13 28.51 36.13
CA ALA A 54 -9.76 27.22 35.53
C ALA A 54 -9.71 27.26 33.99
N THR A 55 -8.76 26.53 33.41
CA THR A 55 -8.65 26.35 31.95
C THR A 55 -9.34 25.06 31.51
N THR A 56 -10.23 25.16 30.53
CA THR A 56 -10.90 24.02 29.90
C THR A 56 -9.90 23.09 29.23
N GLN A 57 -9.82 21.82 29.63
CA GLN A 57 -8.97 20.83 28.96
C GLN A 57 -9.66 20.30 27.69
N THR A 58 -9.48 21.00 26.57
CA THR A 58 -9.60 20.37 25.24
C THR A 58 -8.50 19.34 25.08
N THR A 59 -8.87 18.08 24.84
CA THR A 59 -7.92 17.01 24.53
C THR A 59 -7.30 17.24 23.14
N GLU A 60 -6.07 17.74 23.09
CA GLU A 60 -5.32 17.87 21.85
C GLU A 60 -5.06 16.50 21.21
N ALA A 61 -5.13 16.45 19.88
CA ALA A 61 -4.68 15.29 19.12
C ALA A 61 -3.14 15.20 19.15
N PRO A 62 -2.55 13.99 19.24
CA PRO A 62 -1.09 13.85 19.29
C PRO A 62 -0.41 14.43 18.04
N ALA A 63 0.80 14.95 18.25
CA ALA A 63 1.51 15.81 17.30
C ALA A 63 1.73 15.19 15.91
N ALA A 64 1.88 16.07 14.91
CA ALA A 64 2.05 15.71 13.52
C ALA A 64 3.24 14.76 13.29
N ALA A 65 3.02 13.71 12.48
CA ALA A 65 4.09 12.80 12.06
C ALA A 65 5.20 13.57 11.34
N ALA A 66 6.41 13.52 11.89
CA ALA A 66 7.59 14.14 11.30
C ALA A 66 7.84 13.57 9.91
N GLN A 67 8.01 14.44 8.91
CA GLN A 67 8.18 14.02 7.53
C GLN A 67 9.49 13.25 7.36
N PRO A 68 9.49 12.05 6.74
CA PRO A 68 10.67 11.58 6.04
C PRO A 68 10.89 12.51 4.84
N THR A 69 11.72 13.53 5.00
CA THR A 69 12.26 14.30 3.89
C THR A 69 13.32 13.45 3.20
N SER A 70 12.91 12.44 2.43
CA SER A 70 13.80 11.62 1.61
C SER A 70 14.67 12.58 0.78
N PRO A 71 16.00 12.63 1.02
CA PRO A 71 16.81 13.70 0.50
C PRO A 71 16.86 13.63 -1.02
N ALA A 72 16.70 14.78 -1.68
CA ALA A 72 17.05 14.90 -3.08
C ALA A 72 18.57 14.66 -3.20
N PHE A 73 18.95 13.48 -3.68
CA PHE A 73 20.33 13.19 -4.03
C PHE A 73 20.67 13.94 -5.32
N ASP A 74 21.00 15.23 -5.18
CA ASP A 74 21.43 16.08 -6.29
C ASP A 74 22.74 15.53 -6.87
N ALA A 75 22.61 14.83 -8.00
CA ALA A 75 23.72 14.25 -8.74
C ALA A 75 24.50 15.35 -9.48
N HIS A 76 25.33 16.09 -8.74
CA HIS A 76 26.26 17.08 -9.31
C HIS A 76 27.35 16.41 -10.15
N SER A 77 27.03 16.18 -11.43
CA SER A 77 28.01 15.88 -12.47
C SER A 77 28.68 17.17 -12.96
N SER A 78 30.02 17.15 -13.03
CA SER A 78 30.86 18.33 -13.20
C SER A 78 30.92 18.86 -14.64
N ALA A 79 29.91 19.63 -15.05
CA ALA A 79 29.88 20.30 -16.35
C ALA A 79 30.92 21.45 -16.44
N LYS A 80 32.06 21.20 -17.10
CA LYS A 80 33.04 22.26 -17.43
C LYS A 80 32.44 23.30 -18.39
N LYS A 81 32.58 24.58 -18.04
CA LYS A 81 31.92 25.71 -18.69
C LYS A 81 32.74 26.27 -19.87
N ALA A 82 32.46 25.79 -21.09
CA ALA A 82 32.99 26.40 -22.31
C ALA A 82 32.24 27.71 -22.68
N LYS A 83 32.93 28.69 -23.26
CA LYS A 83 32.35 29.99 -23.67
C LYS A 83 32.18 30.08 -25.19
N GLY A 84 30.95 30.38 -25.62
CA GLY A 84 30.69 31.44 -26.60
C GLY A 84 30.68 31.09 -28.10
N ALA A 85 29.48 31.08 -28.68
CA ALA A 85 29.20 31.63 -30.01
C ALA A 85 27.73 32.11 -30.03
N LYS A 86 27.43 33.25 -30.66
CA LYS A 86 26.04 33.70 -30.89
C LYS A 86 25.57 33.20 -32.27
N GLY A 87 24.61 32.28 -32.28
CA GLY A 87 23.93 31.79 -33.49
C GLY A 87 22.44 32.12 -33.47
N LYS A 88 21.80 32.15 -34.65
CA LYS A 88 20.36 32.43 -34.79
C LYS A 88 19.52 31.37 -34.06
N ALA A 89 18.39 31.79 -33.48
CA ALA A 89 17.49 30.91 -32.74
C ALA A 89 16.73 29.96 -33.69
N ALA A 90 17.33 28.82 -34.01
CA ALA A 90 16.57 27.65 -34.44
C ALA A 90 15.66 27.21 -33.28
N ALA A 91 14.44 26.74 -33.58
CA ALA A 91 13.61 26.10 -32.58
C ALA A 91 14.37 24.90 -32.00
N ALA A 92 14.54 24.87 -30.68
CA ALA A 92 15.28 23.80 -30.01
C ALA A 92 14.67 22.43 -30.38
N PRO A 93 15.49 21.43 -30.75
CA PRO A 93 14.96 20.10 -31.05
C PRO A 93 14.20 19.59 -29.83
N LYS A 94 12.99 19.06 -30.05
CA LYS A 94 12.20 18.42 -28.99
C LYS A 94 12.94 17.15 -28.54
N THR A 95 13.76 17.27 -27.51
CA THR A 95 14.54 16.15 -26.94
C THR A 95 13.59 15.04 -26.49
N SER A 96 13.46 14.00 -27.30
CA SER A 96 12.63 12.84 -26.97
C SER A 96 13.40 11.94 -26.00
N TYR A 97 13.10 12.08 -24.71
CA TYR A 97 13.61 11.17 -23.68
C TYR A 97 12.83 9.85 -23.77
N ARG A 98 13.44 8.83 -24.36
CA ARG A 98 12.80 7.52 -24.65
C ARG A 98 13.32 6.37 -23.78
N ALA A 99 13.98 6.67 -22.66
CA ALA A 99 14.45 5.64 -21.75
C ALA A 99 13.27 4.81 -21.22
N GLY A 100 13.42 3.48 -21.26
CA GLY A 100 12.35 2.56 -20.85
C GLY A 100 11.21 2.41 -21.87
N GLU A 101 11.27 3.02 -23.05
CA GLU A 101 10.33 2.79 -24.18
C GLU A 101 10.84 1.73 -25.18
N ASP A 102 12.03 1.18 -24.93
CA ASP A 102 12.78 0.30 -25.83
C ASP A 102 12.41 -1.18 -25.61
N PRO A 103 11.76 -1.85 -26.61
CA PRO A 103 11.35 -3.24 -26.49
C PRO A 103 12.52 -4.22 -26.64
N ASP A 104 13.58 -3.86 -27.38
CA ASP A 104 14.74 -4.73 -27.59
C ASP A 104 15.61 -4.76 -26.34
N PHE A 105 15.76 -3.61 -25.66
CA PHE A 105 16.34 -3.57 -24.30
C PHE A 105 15.51 -4.39 -23.31
N ALA A 106 14.17 -4.29 -23.34
CA ALA A 106 13.32 -5.09 -22.47
C ALA A 106 13.46 -6.61 -22.73
N ALA A 107 13.46 -7.03 -23.99
CA ALA A 107 13.67 -8.42 -24.40
C ALA A 107 15.07 -8.92 -23.99
N ALA A 108 16.12 -8.14 -24.23
CA ALA A 108 17.50 -8.44 -23.83
C ALA A 108 17.71 -8.48 -22.29
N LYS A 109 16.76 -7.96 -21.52
CA LYS A 109 16.72 -8.10 -20.05
C LYS A 109 15.87 -9.29 -19.56
N GLY A 110 15.08 -9.93 -20.42
CA GLY A 110 14.28 -11.10 -20.10
C GLY A 110 12.77 -10.84 -19.97
N TRP A 111 12.25 -9.75 -20.53
CA TRP A 111 10.80 -9.52 -20.62
C TRP A 111 10.19 -10.12 -21.90
N PRO A 112 8.94 -10.64 -21.87
CA PRO A 112 8.14 -10.91 -20.66
C PRO A 112 8.69 -12.13 -19.90
N VAL A 113 8.64 -12.06 -18.56
CA VAL A 113 9.10 -13.17 -17.71
C VAL A 113 8.19 -14.39 -17.87
N LYS A 114 8.76 -15.59 -17.84
CA LYS A 114 7.98 -16.84 -17.73
C LYS A 114 7.53 -17.03 -16.28
N TYR A 115 6.23 -16.95 -16.04
CA TYR A 115 5.60 -17.17 -14.73
C TYR A 115 4.56 -18.32 -14.78
N PRO A 116 4.17 -18.91 -13.64
CA PRO A 116 3.16 -19.96 -13.60
C PRO A 116 1.80 -19.50 -14.13
N ALA A 117 1.01 -20.41 -14.70
CA ALA A 117 -0.30 -20.08 -15.26
C ALA A 117 -1.20 -19.36 -14.22
N PRO A 118 -1.81 -18.19 -14.55
CA PRO A 118 -2.71 -17.48 -13.65
C PRO A 118 -3.90 -18.35 -13.23
N LEU A 119 -4.19 -18.42 -11.93
CA LEU A 119 -5.38 -19.12 -11.43
C LEU A 119 -6.66 -18.29 -11.67
N PRO A 120 -7.85 -18.90 -11.66
CA PRO A 120 -9.12 -18.17 -11.77
C PRO A 120 -9.24 -17.00 -10.79
N GLY A 121 -9.78 -15.87 -11.26
CA GLY A 121 -9.88 -14.63 -10.49
C GLY A 121 -8.57 -13.81 -10.40
N SER A 122 -7.51 -14.20 -11.11
CA SER A 122 -6.35 -13.30 -11.34
C SER A 122 -6.79 -11.99 -12.00
N ILE A 123 -6.12 -10.90 -11.64
CA ILE A 123 -6.37 -9.54 -12.15
C ILE A 123 -5.40 -9.22 -13.29
N LEU A 124 -4.15 -9.66 -13.16
CA LEU A 124 -3.07 -9.43 -14.11
C LEU A 124 -2.78 -10.73 -14.92
N PRO A 125 -2.47 -10.63 -16.23
CA PRO A 125 -2.29 -9.38 -16.99
C PRO A 125 -3.57 -8.72 -17.53
N GLN A 126 -4.75 -9.35 -17.41
CA GLN A 126 -5.94 -8.96 -18.19
C GLN A 126 -6.55 -7.59 -17.85
N LYS A 127 -6.36 -7.07 -16.64
CA LYS A 127 -6.83 -5.75 -16.19
C LYS A 127 -5.65 -4.84 -15.86
N ARG A 128 -5.88 -3.53 -15.96
CA ARG A 128 -4.97 -2.52 -15.38
C ARG A 128 -5.51 -2.05 -14.04
N ILE A 129 -4.68 -2.04 -13.01
CA ILE A 129 -5.04 -1.49 -11.70
C ILE A 129 -4.71 0.00 -11.70
N VAL A 130 -5.64 0.84 -11.23
CA VAL A 130 -5.42 2.27 -10.99
C VAL A 130 -5.73 2.58 -9.53
N ALA A 131 -4.71 2.95 -8.77
CA ALA A 131 -4.75 3.09 -7.33
C ALA A 131 -4.57 4.56 -6.87
N TYR A 132 -5.32 4.95 -5.83
CA TYR A 132 -5.00 6.14 -5.03
C TYR A 132 -4.29 5.69 -3.75
N TYR A 133 -3.11 6.26 -3.48
CA TYR A 133 -2.25 5.89 -2.35
C TYR A 133 -2.32 6.90 -1.21
N GLY A 134 -2.06 6.43 0.00
CA GLY A 134 -1.73 7.27 1.15
C GLY A 134 -2.40 6.84 2.43
N ASN A 135 -2.65 7.80 3.32
CA ASN A 135 -3.24 7.56 4.64
C ASN A 135 -4.30 8.64 4.93
N PRO A 136 -5.54 8.28 5.33
CA PRO A 136 -6.63 9.24 5.50
C PRO A 136 -6.41 10.23 6.65
N LEU A 137 -5.44 9.97 7.53
CA LEU A 137 -5.06 10.87 8.62
C LEU A 137 -4.02 11.92 8.21
N SER A 138 -3.55 11.93 6.95
CA SER A 138 -2.50 12.84 6.48
C SER A 138 -2.69 13.32 5.04
N LYS A 139 -2.99 14.62 4.90
CA LYS A 139 -3.04 15.33 3.61
C LYS A 139 -1.70 15.45 2.87
N ARG A 140 -0.60 14.94 3.44
CA ARG A 140 0.75 14.99 2.85
C ARG A 140 1.30 13.61 2.45
N MET A 141 0.54 12.54 2.70
CA MET A 141 0.98 11.15 2.43
C MET A 141 0.31 10.53 1.19
N GLY A 142 -0.48 11.31 0.45
CA GLY A 142 -0.96 10.96 -0.89
C GLY A 142 -2.44 11.25 -1.14
N ALA A 143 -2.83 11.18 -2.41
CA ALA A 143 -4.18 11.43 -2.92
C ALA A 143 -5.34 10.72 -2.17
N LEU A 144 -5.09 9.60 -1.49
CA LEU A 144 -6.10 8.93 -0.63
C LEU A 144 -6.47 9.77 0.61
N GLY A 145 -5.53 10.55 1.14
CA GLY A 145 -5.69 11.41 2.33
C GLY A 145 -5.66 12.92 2.08
N GLU A 146 -5.28 13.37 0.87
CA GLU A 146 -5.31 14.80 0.50
C GLU A 146 -6.73 15.38 0.48
N TYR A 147 -7.68 14.61 -0.06
CA TYR A 147 -9.06 15.05 -0.34
C TYR A 147 -10.07 14.44 0.63
N GLN A 148 -11.23 15.10 0.76
CA GLN A 148 -12.37 14.50 1.46
C GLN A 148 -12.89 13.27 0.71
N LYS A 149 -13.36 12.26 1.47
CA LYS A 149 -13.71 10.91 0.97
C LYS A 149 -14.46 10.89 -0.36
N ASP A 150 -15.56 11.64 -0.50
CA ASP A 150 -16.38 11.60 -1.71
C ASP A 150 -15.70 12.27 -2.93
N ASP A 151 -14.95 13.37 -2.74
CA ASP A 151 -14.14 13.96 -3.82
C ASP A 151 -12.93 13.06 -4.17
N MET A 152 -12.29 12.43 -3.18
CA MET A 152 -11.23 11.43 -3.40
C MET A 152 -11.71 10.30 -4.31
N LEU A 153 -12.87 9.71 -4.01
CA LEU A 153 -13.48 8.63 -4.79
C LEU A 153 -13.92 9.12 -6.19
N GLN A 154 -14.40 10.36 -6.33
CA GLN A 154 -14.70 10.94 -7.64
C GLN A 154 -13.43 11.21 -8.47
N ARG A 155 -12.34 11.68 -7.85
CA ARG A 155 -11.03 11.87 -8.51
C ARG A 155 -10.47 10.55 -9.02
N LEU A 156 -10.48 9.51 -8.19
CA LEU A 156 -10.08 8.16 -8.61
C LEU A 156 -10.92 7.66 -9.81
N LYS A 157 -12.26 7.85 -9.78
CA LYS A 157 -13.13 7.53 -10.93
C LYS A 157 -12.76 8.32 -12.21
N ARG A 158 -12.31 9.58 -12.08
CA ARG A 158 -11.82 10.37 -13.23
C ARG A 158 -10.52 9.81 -13.80
N GLU A 159 -9.54 9.44 -12.97
CA GLU A 159 -8.30 8.81 -13.47
C GLU A 159 -8.56 7.44 -14.10
N VAL A 160 -9.42 6.62 -13.49
CA VAL A 160 -9.90 5.34 -14.05
C VAL A 160 -10.48 5.53 -15.46
N GLY A 161 -11.32 6.56 -15.66
CA GLY A 161 -11.86 6.90 -16.97
C GLY A 161 -10.79 7.30 -18.00
N LYS A 162 -9.80 8.10 -17.60
CA LYS A 162 -8.66 8.45 -18.48
C LYS A 162 -7.87 7.22 -18.91
N TRP A 163 -7.59 6.29 -17.99
CA TRP A 163 -6.87 5.06 -18.28
C TRP A 163 -7.66 4.10 -19.16
N GLN A 164 -8.96 3.97 -18.91
CA GLN A 164 -9.86 3.13 -19.72
C GLN A 164 -9.99 3.65 -21.16
N ALA A 165 -9.93 4.97 -21.37
CA ALA A 165 -9.92 5.61 -22.69
C ALA A 165 -8.54 5.59 -23.37
N ALA A 166 -7.44 5.55 -22.61
CA ALA A 166 -6.08 5.50 -23.15
C ALA A 166 -5.67 4.11 -23.64
N ASP A 167 -6.20 3.05 -23.01
CA ASP A 167 -6.01 1.66 -23.42
C ASP A 167 -7.28 0.83 -23.12
N PRO A 168 -8.23 0.77 -24.06
CA PRO A 168 -9.46 -0.01 -23.91
C PRO A 168 -9.25 -1.53 -23.79
N SER A 169 -8.06 -2.04 -24.17
CA SER A 169 -7.79 -3.49 -24.19
C SER A 169 -7.53 -4.09 -22.79
N HIS A 170 -7.23 -3.25 -21.79
CA HIS A 170 -7.05 -3.66 -20.40
C HIS A 170 -8.07 -2.95 -19.50
N PRO A 171 -9.24 -3.58 -19.23
CA PRO A 171 -10.26 -3.00 -18.36
C PRO A 171 -9.71 -2.56 -17.01
N VAL A 172 -10.10 -1.37 -16.56
CA VAL A 172 -9.49 -0.74 -15.38
C VAL A 172 -10.15 -1.19 -14.08
N GLN A 173 -9.35 -1.72 -13.17
CA GLN A 173 -9.73 -2.05 -11.80
C GLN A 173 -9.34 -0.88 -10.87
N PRO A 174 -10.29 -0.10 -10.31
CA PRO A 174 -9.97 0.90 -9.30
C PRO A 174 -9.45 0.25 -8.01
N ALA A 175 -8.58 0.97 -7.30
CA ALA A 175 -7.99 0.53 -6.03
C ALA A 175 -7.78 1.68 -5.02
N LEU A 176 -7.86 1.36 -3.73
CA LEU A 176 -7.36 2.22 -2.63
C LEU A 176 -6.15 1.54 -1.97
N HIS A 177 -5.01 2.22 -1.91
CA HIS A 177 -3.77 1.69 -1.37
C HIS A 177 -3.41 2.41 -0.07
N LEU A 178 -3.78 1.79 1.06
CA LEU A 178 -3.67 2.37 2.39
C LEU A 178 -2.30 2.07 3.01
N ILE A 179 -1.60 3.11 3.47
CA ILE A 179 -0.45 2.97 4.37
C ILE A 179 -0.96 2.57 5.76
N ALA A 180 -1.11 1.26 5.96
CA ALA A 180 -1.63 0.65 7.18
C ALA A 180 -0.56 0.52 8.27
N VAL A 181 0.72 0.48 7.87
CA VAL A 181 1.86 0.67 8.77
C VAL A 181 2.74 1.77 8.21
N VAL A 182 2.88 2.86 8.97
CA VAL A 182 3.57 4.09 8.59
C VAL A 182 4.89 4.17 9.34
N ALA A 183 6.01 4.29 8.64
CA ALA A 183 7.31 4.50 9.27
C ALA A 183 7.38 5.90 9.91
N GLN A 184 8.05 6.01 11.06
CA GLN A 184 8.06 7.21 11.90
C GLN A 184 9.49 7.75 12.08
N GLY A 185 9.65 9.07 12.15
CA GLY A 185 10.94 9.68 12.52
C GLY A 185 11.36 9.40 13.97
N ASP A 186 10.41 8.98 14.81
CA ASP A 186 10.60 8.67 16.23
C ASP A 186 10.28 7.21 16.56
N PRO A 187 10.95 6.62 17.58
CA PRO A 187 10.88 5.19 17.87
C PRO A 187 9.47 4.70 18.26
N GLY A 188 8.64 5.58 18.82
CA GLY A 188 7.38 5.21 19.47
C GLY A 188 7.58 4.34 20.71
N LYS A 189 6.48 3.94 21.36
CA LYS A 189 6.51 3.14 22.60
C LYS A 189 7.20 1.77 22.46
N ALA A 190 7.33 1.25 21.25
CA ALA A 190 7.92 -0.06 20.97
C ALA A 190 9.40 -0.01 20.56
N GLY A 191 10.00 1.16 20.35
CA GLY A 191 11.37 1.29 19.81
C GLY A 191 11.50 1.10 18.29
N LEU A 192 10.44 0.68 17.60
CA LEU A 192 10.48 0.12 16.24
C LEU A 192 10.35 1.14 15.10
N TYR A 193 10.24 2.43 15.37
CA TYR A 193 10.12 3.50 14.36
C TYR A 193 8.97 3.28 13.34
N ARG A 194 7.84 2.74 13.82
CA ARG A 194 6.62 2.50 13.01
C ARG A 194 5.34 2.67 13.82
N MET A 195 4.31 3.20 13.18
CA MET A 195 2.94 3.28 13.70
C MET A 195 2.05 2.34 12.88
N ILE A 196 1.29 1.46 13.55
CA ILE A 196 0.24 0.66 12.91
C ILE A 196 -1.07 1.43 13.03
N MET A 197 -1.82 1.54 11.94
CA MET A 197 -3.13 2.19 11.93
C MET A 197 -4.16 1.40 12.76
N PRO A 198 -5.07 2.07 13.49
CA PRO A 198 -6.17 1.38 14.16
C PRO A 198 -7.03 0.60 13.17
N ASP A 199 -7.44 -0.61 13.53
CA ASP A 199 -8.19 -1.51 12.64
C ASP A 199 -9.52 -0.89 12.17
N LYS A 200 -10.08 0.08 12.91
CA LYS A 200 -11.22 0.90 12.46
C LYS A 200 -10.90 1.68 11.19
N ILE A 201 -9.75 2.37 11.11
CA ILE A 201 -9.35 3.15 9.92
C ILE A 201 -9.18 2.25 8.69
N ILE A 202 -8.69 1.02 8.91
CA ILE A 202 -8.56 0.02 7.86
C ILE A 202 -9.95 -0.42 7.35
N ASN A 203 -10.88 -0.68 8.26
CA ASN A 203 -12.28 -0.99 7.91
C ASN A 203 -13.02 0.18 7.25
N ASP A 204 -12.78 1.41 7.69
CA ASP A 204 -13.33 2.62 7.08
C ASP A 204 -12.89 2.69 5.60
N VAL A 205 -11.58 2.63 5.32
CA VAL A 205 -11.04 2.67 3.95
C VAL A 205 -11.47 1.46 3.11
N TYR A 206 -11.57 0.27 3.71
CA TYR A 206 -12.12 -0.91 3.03
C TYR A 206 -13.57 -0.68 2.59
N SER A 207 -14.42 -0.12 3.46
CA SER A 207 -15.80 0.24 3.10
C SER A 207 -15.86 1.25 1.95
N TRP A 208 -14.93 2.19 1.89
CA TRP A 208 -14.83 3.16 0.79
C TRP A 208 -14.45 2.47 -0.53
N ALA A 209 -13.53 1.51 -0.51
CA ALA A 209 -13.19 0.71 -1.68
C ALA A 209 -14.40 -0.10 -2.18
N LYS A 210 -15.11 -0.80 -1.27
CA LYS A 210 -16.34 -1.53 -1.60
C LYS A 210 -17.40 -0.61 -2.24
N SER A 211 -17.57 0.62 -1.75
CA SER A 211 -18.56 1.58 -2.26
C SER A 211 -18.39 2.00 -3.74
N ILE A 212 -17.24 1.68 -4.34
CA ILE A 212 -16.94 1.95 -5.75
C ILE A 212 -16.48 0.71 -6.53
N ASN A 213 -16.69 -0.50 -5.99
CA ASN A 213 -16.18 -1.77 -6.54
C ASN A 213 -14.66 -1.80 -6.76
N ALA A 214 -13.91 -1.10 -5.89
CA ALA A 214 -12.46 -1.10 -5.88
C ALA A 214 -11.88 -2.22 -5.01
N ILE A 215 -10.70 -2.68 -5.38
CA ILE A 215 -9.84 -3.52 -4.51
C ILE A 215 -9.11 -2.63 -3.50
N MET A 216 -8.58 -3.23 -2.44
CA MET A 216 -7.78 -2.52 -1.43
C MET A 216 -6.38 -3.12 -1.33
N PHE A 217 -5.38 -2.28 -1.06
CA PHE A 217 -4.03 -2.72 -0.69
C PHE A 217 -3.71 -2.25 0.74
N ILE A 218 -3.11 -3.13 1.51
CA ILE A 218 -2.48 -2.88 2.81
C ILE A 218 -1.00 -2.67 2.55
N ASP A 219 -0.49 -1.44 2.66
CA ASP A 219 0.95 -1.14 2.57
C ASP A 219 1.61 -1.20 3.96
N ILE A 220 2.83 -1.73 3.98
CA ILE A 220 3.60 -1.96 5.21
C ILE A 220 5.00 -1.34 5.09
N GLN A 221 5.16 -0.17 5.73
CA GLN A 221 6.44 0.48 5.97
C GLN A 221 6.97 0.02 7.36
N THR A 222 7.97 -0.87 7.38
CA THR A 222 8.34 -1.59 8.62
C THR A 222 9.12 -0.79 9.65
N GLY A 223 9.88 0.23 9.25
CA GLY A 223 10.79 0.95 10.13
C GLY A 223 11.95 0.05 10.57
N HIS A 224 12.03 -0.26 11.86
CA HIS A 224 13.02 -1.18 12.44
C HIS A 224 12.45 -2.57 12.78
N ASP A 225 11.16 -2.83 12.48
CA ASP A 225 10.55 -4.14 12.69
C ASP A 225 10.76 -5.09 11.50
N ASN A 226 10.61 -6.40 11.70
CA ASN A 226 10.65 -7.38 10.61
C ASN A 226 9.26 -7.56 9.99
N ILE A 227 9.18 -7.67 8.66
CA ILE A 227 7.94 -8.00 7.95
C ILE A 227 7.27 -9.29 8.46
N ARG A 228 8.07 -10.24 8.99
CA ARG A 228 7.61 -11.49 9.64
C ARG A 228 6.81 -11.28 10.92
N ASN A 229 7.04 -10.18 11.62
CA ASN A 229 6.30 -9.80 12.84
C ASN A 229 5.03 -9.01 12.49
N VAL A 230 5.10 -8.20 11.42
CA VAL A 230 4.07 -7.21 11.08
C VAL A 230 2.99 -7.78 10.16
N LEU A 231 3.37 -8.52 9.12
CA LEU A 231 2.44 -9.02 8.10
C LEU A 231 1.34 -9.95 8.67
N PRO A 232 1.62 -10.89 9.60
CA PRO A 232 0.59 -11.78 10.14
C PRO A 232 -0.54 -11.06 10.90
N ARG A 233 -0.32 -9.84 11.42
CA ARG A 233 -1.38 -9.03 12.03
C ARG A 233 -2.54 -8.80 11.07
N PHE A 234 -2.26 -8.68 9.76
CA PHE A 234 -3.26 -8.31 8.76
C PHE A 234 -4.03 -9.50 8.17
N GLU A 235 -3.88 -10.72 8.70
CA GLU A 235 -4.63 -11.90 8.25
C GLU A 235 -6.15 -11.65 8.22
N TRP A 236 -6.67 -10.95 9.23
CA TRP A 236 -8.10 -10.67 9.38
C TRP A 236 -8.69 -9.86 8.22
N ILE A 237 -7.89 -9.04 7.54
CA ILE A 237 -8.30 -8.23 6.38
C ILE A 237 -7.81 -8.85 5.06
N LEU A 238 -6.59 -9.40 5.00
CA LEU A 238 -6.01 -10.05 3.82
C LEU A 238 -6.75 -11.32 3.38
N LYS A 239 -7.51 -11.97 4.28
CA LYS A 239 -8.41 -13.09 3.95
C LYS A 239 -9.58 -12.70 3.02
N ASN A 240 -9.92 -11.41 2.89
CA ASN A 240 -10.93 -10.96 1.93
C ASN A 240 -10.36 -11.06 0.50
N PRO A 241 -11.13 -11.52 -0.51
CA PRO A 241 -10.59 -11.82 -1.83
C PRO A 241 -9.96 -10.60 -2.51
N ASP A 242 -10.60 -9.44 -2.35
CA ASP A 242 -10.30 -8.13 -2.94
C ASP A 242 -9.35 -7.24 -2.10
N VAL A 243 -8.70 -7.81 -1.08
CA VAL A 243 -7.64 -7.15 -0.31
C VAL A 243 -6.28 -7.76 -0.66
N HIS A 244 -5.29 -6.89 -0.87
CA HIS A 244 -3.96 -7.18 -1.41
C HIS A 244 -2.86 -6.52 -0.55
N LEU A 245 -1.59 -6.75 -0.90
CA LEU A 245 -0.43 -6.32 -0.11
C LEU A 245 0.46 -5.34 -0.89
N GLY A 246 0.95 -4.31 -0.21
CA GLY A 246 2.12 -3.52 -0.58
C GLY A 246 3.23 -3.68 0.47
N ILE A 247 4.49 -3.63 0.03
CA ILE A 247 5.63 -3.37 0.92
C ILE A 247 6.56 -2.32 0.31
N ASP A 248 7.02 -1.39 1.14
CA ASP A 248 7.98 -0.37 0.73
C ASP A 248 9.39 -0.64 1.31
N PRO A 249 10.37 -1.00 0.46
CA PRO A 249 11.74 -1.20 0.90
C PRO A 249 12.45 0.07 1.38
N GLU A 250 12.02 1.29 1.01
CA GLU A 250 12.63 2.53 1.53
C GLU A 250 12.61 2.55 3.06
N PHE A 251 11.56 1.97 3.65
CA PHE A 251 11.33 1.99 5.08
C PHE A 251 11.78 0.74 5.82
N ASN A 252 12.33 -0.27 5.14
CA ASN A 252 12.91 -1.45 5.80
C ASN A 252 14.35 -1.19 6.23
N LEU A 253 14.52 -0.63 7.43
CA LEU A 253 15.77 -0.03 7.90
C LEU A 253 16.51 -0.85 8.97
N ILE A 254 15.98 -2.02 9.36
CA ILE A 254 16.53 -2.96 10.36
C ILE A 254 18.06 -3.10 10.23
N LYS A 255 18.55 -3.46 9.04
CA LYS A 255 19.98 -3.71 8.74
C LYS A 255 20.89 -2.47 8.93
N SER A 256 20.31 -1.28 9.00
CA SER A 256 21.05 -0.01 9.08
C SER A 256 20.99 0.68 10.44
N GLY A 257 19.96 0.37 11.25
CA GLY A 257 19.63 1.10 12.47
C GLY A 257 19.35 2.61 12.30
N LYS A 258 19.25 3.12 11.07
CA LYS A 258 19.03 4.56 10.80
C LYS A 258 17.56 4.91 10.84
N LYS A 259 17.23 6.11 11.31
CA LYS A 259 15.84 6.59 11.39
C LYS A 259 15.19 6.65 10.00
N PRO A 260 13.90 6.32 9.84
CA PRO A 260 13.14 6.59 8.61
C PRO A 260 13.35 8.01 8.07
N GLY A 261 13.45 8.15 6.74
CA GLY A 261 13.76 9.40 6.06
C GLY A 261 15.24 9.84 6.10
N THR A 262 16.07 9.32 7.02
CA THR A 262 17.51 9.65 7.08
C THR A 262 18.40 8.76 6.22
N LYS A 263 17.88 7.61 5.79
CA LYS A 263 18.52 6.67 4.88
C LYS A 263 17.44 5.86 4.16
N ILE A 264 17.74 5.43 2.94
CA ILE A 264 16.91 4.49 2.17
C ILE A 264 17.21 3.07 2.66
N GLY A 265 16.15 2.33 3.00
CA GLY A 265 16.18 0.92 3.40
C GLY A 265 16.40 -0.06 2.25
N THR A 266 16.20 -1.34 2.52
CA THR A 266 16.30 -2.41 1.52
C THR A 266 15.56 -3.67 1.97
N TYR A 267 14.93 -4.39 1.03
CA TYR A 267 14.44 -5.76 1.23
C TYR A 267 15.26 -6.73 0.38
N ASP A 268 15.50 -7.94 0.89
CA ASP A 268 16.03 -9.00 0.04
C ASP A 268 14.90 -9.79 -0.64
N ALA A 269 15.22 -10.48 -1.74
CA ALA A 269 14.35 -11.53 -2.29
C ALA A 269 13.89 -12.54 -1.22
N ALA A 270 14.69 -12.83 -0.19
CA ALA A 270 14.29 -13.66 0.95
C ALA A 270 13.09 -13.10 1.76
N ASP A 271 12.91 -11.77 1.82
CA ASP A 271 11.78 -11.11 2.48
C ASP A 271 10.54 -11.09 1.58
N ILE A 272 10.74 -10.78 0.29
CA ILE A 272 9.70 -10.84 -0.74
C ILE A 272 9.16 -12.27 -0.88
N ASN A 273 10.04 -13.29 -0.78
CA ASN A 273 9.69 -14.70 -0.81
C ASN A 273 8.93 -15.17 0.43
N TYR A 274 9.21 -14.59 1.59
CA TYR A 274 8.40 -14.81 2.80
C TYR A 274 7.01 -14.19 2.63
N ALA A 275 6.92 -12.93 2.20
CA ALA A 275 5.63 -12.27 2.01
C ALA A 275 4.78 -12.96 0.93
N SER A 276 5.34 -13.31 -0.22
CA SER A 276 4.64 -14.09 -1.26
C SER A 276 4.31 -15.51 -0.78
N GLY A 277 5.16 -16.12 0.06
CA GLY A 277 4.89 -17.40 0.70
C GLY A 277 3.69 -17.35 1.64
N TYR A 278 3.59 -16.30 2.46
CA TYR A 278 2.48 -16.08 3.38
C TYR A 278 1.17 -15.78 2.63
N LEU A 279 1.17 -14.90 1.63
CA LEU A 279 0.00 -14.66 0.77
C LEU A 279 -0.48 -15.93 0.06
N LYS A 280 0.43 -16.79 -0.38
CA LYS A 280 0.14 -18.10 -0.96
C LYS A 280 -0.55 -19.04 0.04
N GLU A 281 -0.19 -19.02 1.33
CA GLU A 281 -0.95 -19.78 2.34
C GLU A 281 -2.34 -19.17 2.60
N LEU A 282 -2.49 -17.85 2.60
CA LEU A 282 -3.81 -17.22 2.74
C LEU A 282 -4.76 -17.60 1.59
N VAL A 283 -4.24 -17.63 0.35
CA VAL A 283 -4.99 -18.07 -0.84
C VAL A 283 -5.54 -19.49 -0.66
N LYS A 284 -4.72 -20.42 -0.16
CA LYS A 284 -5.13 -21.83 0.06
C LYS A 284 -6.05 -21.98 1.27
N LYS A 285 -5.70 -21.35 2.40
CA LYS A 285 -6.43 -21.42 3.67
C LYS A 285 -7.86 -20.91 3.56
N TYR A 286 -8.10 -19.89 2.73
CA TYR A 286 -9.41 -19.25 2.57
C TYR A 286 -10.09 -19.51 1.22
N ASN A 287 -9.46 -20.27 0.31
CA ASN A 287 -9.94 -20.56 -1.04
C ASN A 287 -10.35 -19.28 -1.82
N ILE A 288 -9.46 -18.29 -1.83
CA ILE A 288 -9.67 -16.96 -2.43
C ILE A 288 -8.80 -16.76 -3.68
N PRO A 289 -9.15 -15.83 -4.59
CA PRO A 289 -8.35 -15.55 -5.79
C PRO A 289 -6.90 -15.12 -5.49
N PRO A 290 -5.98 -15.29 -6.46
CA PRO A 290 -4.58 -14.89 -6.31
C PRO A 290 -4.41 -13.44 -5.87
N LYS A 291 -3.45 -13.22 -4.96
CA LYS A 291 -3.16 -11.88 -4.43
C LYS A 291 -2.29 -11.09 -5.39
N VAL A 292 -2.63 -9.82 -5.60
CA VAL A 292 -1.65 -8.87 -6.14
C VAL A 292 -0.70 -8.48 -5.01
N PHE A 293 0.59 -8.39 -5.30
CA PHE A 293 1.61 -8.02 -4.34
C PHE A 293 2.51 -6.93 -4.93
N ILE A 294 2.40 -5.71 -4.41
CA ILE A 294 3.20 -4.56 -4.84
C ILE A 294 4.50 -4.53 -4.05
N VAL A 295 5.62 -4.44 -4.75
CA VAL A 295 6.93 -4.12 -4.17
C VAL A 295 7.36 -2.77 -4.75
N HIS A 296 7.39 -1.74 -3.90
CA HIS A 296 7.78 -0.40 -4.31
C HIS A 296 9.29 -0.33 -4.59
N ARG A 297 9.72 0.41 -5.63
CA ARG A 297 11.15 0.51 -5.99
C ARG A 297 11.46 1.81 -6.72
N PHE A 298 12.28 2.66 -6.12
CA PHE A 298 12.87 3.84 -6.78
C PHE A 298 14.41 3.86 -6.82
N THR A 299 15.06 2.84 -6.27
CA THR A 299 16.50 2.62 -6.43
C THR A 299 16.78 1.15 -6.74
N ARG A 300 17.90 0.87 -7.41
CA ARG A 300 18.39 -0.50 -7.63
C ARG A 300 18.47 -1.26 -6.30
N ASN A 301 19.20 -0.70 -5.34
CA ASN A 301 19.51 -1.38 -4.07
C ASN A 301 18.32 -1.46 -3.09
N GLY A 302 17.18 -0.83 -3.39
CA GLY A 302 15.95 -1.00 -2.60
C GLY A 302 15.48 -2.46 -2.55
N VAL A 303 15.74 -3.25 -3.60
CA VAL A 303 15.59 -4.71 -3.55
C VAL A 303 16.92 -5.38 -3.90
N THR A 304 17.43 -6.26 -3.03
CA THR A 304 18.60 -7.09 -3.32
C THR A 304 18.19 -8.47 -3.83
N ASN A 305 19.06 -9.05 -4.68
CA ASN A 305 18.92 -10.40 -5.22
C ASN A 305 17.59 -10.67 -5.96
N ALA A 306 16.99 -9.67 -6.62
CA ALA A 306 15.65 -9.76 -7.24
C ALA A 306 15.43 -11.00 -8.14
N LYS A 307 16.47 -11.49 -8.84
CA LYS A 307 16.45 -12.74 -9.63
C LYS A 307 16.11 -14.02 -8.82
N ASN A 308 16.18 -13.97 -7.49
CA ASN A 308 15.85 -15.07 -6.58
C ASN A 308 14.39 -15.00 -6.08
N ILE A 309 13.57 -14.05 -6.56
CA ILE A 309 12.16 -13.95 -6.20
C ILE A 309 11.38 -15.12 -6.83
N GLN A 310 10.67 -15.87 -6.00
CA GLN A 310 9.86 -17.02 -6.37
C GLN A 310 8.47 -16.57 -6.82
N LEU A 311 8.18 -16.77 -8.11
CA LEU A 311 6.85 -16.56 -8.68
C LEU A 311 5.93 -17.74 -8.33
N ARG A 312 4.64 -17.46 -8.09
CA ARG A 312 3.67 -18.44 -7.58
C ARG A 312 2.32 -18.27 -8.29
N PRO A 313 1.58 -19.34 -8.66
CA PRO A 313 0.22 -19.21 -9.19
C PRO A 313 -0.72 -18.37 -8.31
N GLU A 314 -0.47 -18.39 -7.00
CA GLU A 314 -1.27 -17.73 -5.97
C GLU A 314 -0.93 -16.23 -5.78
N VAL A 315 0.16 -15.72 -6.38
CA VAL A 315 0.63 -14.34 -6.16
C VAL A 315 1.13 -13.68 -7.45
N GLN A 316 0.53 -12.54 -7.79
CA GLN A 316 0.88 -11.68 -8.93
C GLN A 316 1.79 -10.54 -8.44
N ILE A 317 3.10 -10.66 -8.64
CA ILE A 317 4.09 -9.70 -8.14
C ILE A 317 4.25 -8.53 -9.12
N VAL A 318 4.15 -7.30 -8.59
CA VAL A 318 4.34 -6.06 -9.33
C VAL A 318 5.57 -5.33 -8.78
N MET A 319 6.59 -5.14 -9.61
CA MET A 319 7.67 -4.20 -9.31
C MET A 319 7.22 -2.79 -9.71
N ASN A 320 6.87 -1.98 -8.72
CA ASN A 320 6.29 -0.67 -8.93
C ASN A 320 7.35 0.43 -8.86
N MET A 321 7.53 1.17 -9.96
CA MET A 321 8.43 2.31 -10.00
C MET A 321 7.89 3.44 -9.13
N ASP A 322 8.61 3.77 -8.06
CA ASP A 322 8.20 4.71 -7.02
C ASP A 322 9.00 6.04 -7.04
N GLY A 323 9.78 6.29 -8.09
CA GLY A 323 10.60 7.49 -8.19
C GLY A 323 9.78 8.71 -8.60
N TRP A 324 10.01 9.85 -7.94
CA TRP A 324 9.38 11.12 -8.26
C TRP A 324 10.31 12.07 -9.02
N GLY A 325 9.72 13.07 -9.67
CA GLY A 325 10.42 14.12 -10.41
C GLY A 325 10.06 14.15 -11.90
N ALA A 326 10.91 14.79 -12.69
CA ALA A 326 10.58 15.13 -14.06
C ALA A 326 10.45 13.90 -15.01
N PRO A 327 9.69 14.01 -16.12
CA PRO A 327 9.38 12.91 -17.04
C PRO A 327 10.55 12.07 -17.59
N TRP A 328 11.76 12.66 -17.68
CA TRP A 328 12.97 11.92 -18.10
C TRP A 328 13.55 11.10 -16.95
N LEU A 329 13.70 11.68 -15.75
CA LEU A 329 14.26 10.99 -14.58
C LEU A 329 13.41 9.77 -14.18
N LYS A 330 12.09 9.85 -14.33
CA LYS A 330 11.18 8.72 -14.10
C LYS A 330 11.36 7.61 -15.15
N ARG A 331 11.59 7.97 -16.41
CA ARG A 331 11.90 7.03 -17.51
C ARG A 331 13.25 6.33 -17.32
N ASP A 332 14.29 7.09 -16.98
CA ASP A 332 15.62 6.57 -16.67
C ASP A 332 15.56 5.61 -15.47
N SER A 333 14.88 5.99 -14.40
CA SER A 333 14.70 5.15 -13.20
C SER A 333 13.83 3.90 -13.47
N TYR A 334 12.82 3.99 -14.34
CA TYR A 334 12.04 2.83 -14.78
C TYR A 334 12.93 1.84 -15.55
N LYS A 335 13.66 2.33 -16.56
CA LYS A 335 14.62 1.55 -17.33
C LYS A 335 15.63 0.84 -16.42
N ASP A 336 16.27 1.59 -15.53
CA ASP A 336 17.43 1.10 -14.79
C ASP A 336 17.06 0.23 -13.59
N TYR A 337 15.92 0.46 -12.92
CA TYR A 337 15.56 -0.26 -11.68
C TYR A 337 14.40 -1.25 -11.84
N VAL A 338 13.59 -1.14 -12.89
CA VAL A 338 12.48 -2.06 -13.18
C VAL A 338 12.73 -2.86 -14.45
N VAL A 339 13.01 -2.22 -15.60
CA VAL A 339 13.21 -2.96 -16.86
C VAL A 339 14.49 -3.80 -16.82
N ALA A 340 15.58 -3.27 -16.25
CA ALA A 340 16.86 -3.97 -16.17
C ALA A 340 16.91 -5.14 -15.17
N GLU A 341 15.89 -5.32 -14.32
CA GLU A 341 15.83 -6.37 -13.30
C GLU A 341 14.40 -6.95 -13.23
N PRO A 342 14.07 -7.87 -14.15
CA PRO A 342 12.70 -8.36 -14.30
C PRO A 342 12.25 -9.27 -13.15
N VAL A 343 10.93 -9.28 -12.88
CA VAL A 343 10.30 -10.17 -11.88
C VAL A 343 9.03 -10.82 -12.42
N GLN A 344 7.94 -10.09 -12.64
CA GLN A 344 6.71 -10.67 -13.25
C GLN A 344 5.86 -9.62 -13.97
N PHE A 345 5.37 -8.61 -13.23
CA PHE A 345 4.65 -7.46 -13.78
C PHE A 345 5.30 -6.15 -13.31
N THR A 346 4.97 -5.04 -13.97
CA THR A 346 5.49 -3.70 -13.64
C THR A 346 4.39 -2.73 -13.26
N GLY A 347 4.76 -1.79 -12.40
CA GLY A 347 3.92 -0.66 -12.01
C GLY A 347 4.64 0.67 -12.18
N PHE A 348 3.88 1.76 -12.21
CA PHE A 348 4.40 3.12 -12.35
C PHE A 348 3.61 4.12 -11.50
N LYS A 349 4.30 4.86 -10.64
CA LYS A 349 3.72 5.86 -9.75
C LYS A 349 3.82 7.26 -10.31
N LEU A 350 2.76 8.04 -10.15
CA LEU A 350 2.60 9.43 -10.58
C LEU A 350 2.34 10.27 -9.33
N PHE A 351 3.19 11.28 -9.08
CA PHE A 351 3.09 12.13 -7.91
C PHE A 351 2.55 13.50 -8.33
N TYR A 352 1.32 13.83 -7.97
CA TYR A 352 0.66 15.05 -8.42
C TYR A 352 1.47 16.31 -8.11
N HIS A 353 2.09 16.36 -6.92
CA HIS A 353 2.87 17.50 -6.44
C HIS A 353 4.37 17.33 -6.62
N ASN A 354 4.93 16.12 -6.46
CA ASN A 354 6.38 15.93 -6.50
C ASN A 354 6.94 15.88 -7.93
N ASP A 355 6.21 15.30 -8.89
CA ASP A 355 6.65 15.24 -10.29
C ASP A 355 6.57 16.62 -10.95
N THR A 356 5.64 17.48 -10.50
CA THR A 356 5.37 18.82 -11.05
C THR A 356 6.09 19.96 -10.31
N LYS A 357 6.74 19.68 -9.18
CA LYS A 357 7.30 20.68 -8.23
C LYS A 357 8.25 21.70 -8.85
N LYS A 358 8.93 21.37 -9.96
CA LYS A 358 9.88 22.25 -10.67
C LYS A 358 9.30 22.91 -11.93
N GLY A 359 7.99 22.78 -12.17
CA GLY A 359 7.30 23.26 -13.38
C GLY A 359 7.18 22.21 -14.49
N ASP A 360 7.68 20.99 -14.25
CA ASP A 360 7.57 19.86 -15.17
C ASP A 360 6.11 19.35 -15.29
N ALA A 361 5.78 18.75 -16.44
CA ALA A 361 4.47 18.16 -16.67
C ALA A 361 4.35 16.77 -16.01
N LEU A 362 3.20 16.49 -15.40
CA LEU A 362 2.86 15.12 -14.97
C LEU A 362 2.64 14.23 -16.21
N LEU A 363 3.22 13.03 -16.21
CA LEU A 363 3.10 12.09 -17.32
C LEU A 363 1.66 11.65 -17.57
N THR A 364 1.22 11.73 -18.83
CA THR A 364 -0.11 11.29 -19.24
C THR A 364 -0.18 9.76 -19.39
N PRO A 365 -1.38 9.15 -19.30
CA PRO A 365 -1.55 7.72 -19.55
C PRO A 365 -0.97 7.25 -20.89
N LYS A 366 -1.12 8.06 -21.95
CA LYS A 366 -0.60 7.75 -23.29
C LYS A 366 0.93 7.66 -23.33
N GLU A 367 1.63 8.50 -22.55
CA GLU A 367 3.10 8.45 -22.47
C GLU A 367 3.60 7.29 -21.61
N VAL A 368 2.93 6.99 -20.50
CA VAL A 368 3.26 5.82 -19.66
C VAL A 368 3.01 4.50 -20.41
N LEU A 369 2.04 4.48 -21.35
CA LEU A 369 1.78 3.36 -22.26
C LEU A 369 2.84 3.16 -23.36
N LEU A 370 3.82 4.07 -23.52
CA LEU A 370 4.98 3.87 -24.39
C LEU A 370 6.07 3.00 -23.73
N LEU A 371 6.03 2.84 -22.41
CA LEU A 371 7.03 2.09 -21.65
C LEU A 371 7.00 0.58 -21.98
N GLN A 372 8.17 -0.05 -21.94
CA GLN A 372 8.39 -1.47 -22.23
C GLN A 372 9.12 -2.15 -21.06
N PRO A 373 8.52 -3.19 -20.43
CA PRO A 373 7.13 -3.62 -20.58
C PRO A 373 6.15 -2.51 -20.15
N LYS A 374 4.88 -2.60 -20.59
CA LYS A 374 3.84 -1.63 -20.21
C LYS A 374 3.39 -1.82 -18.76
N PRO A 375 3.34 -0.77 -17.93
CA PRO A 375 2.80 -0.85 -16.57
C PRO A 375 1.33 -1.31 -16.53
N LEU A 376 1.06 -2.28 -15.66
CA LEU A 376 -0.27 -2.83 -15.40
C LEU A 376 -0.84 -2.41 -14.03
N TYR A 377 -0.03 -1.77 -13.20
CA TYR A 377 -0.45 -1.13 -11.96
C TYR A 377 0.00 0.33 -11.99
N ILE A 378 -0.95 1.26 -11.84
CA ILE A 378 -0.70 2.70 -11.82
C ILE A 378 -1.11 3.23 -10.46
N GLN A 379 -0.30 4.10 -9.89
CA GLN A 379 -0.52 4.64 -8.55
C GLN A 379 -0.41 6.16 -8.57
N TYR A 380 -1.41 6.84 -8.03
CA TYR A 380 -1.38 8.28 -7.81
C TYR A 380 -1.08 8.57 -6.34
N GLN A 381 -0.13 9.48 -6.10
CA GLN A 381 0.20 10.04 -4.79
C GLN A 381 0.08 11.57 -4.81
#